data_AF-A0A3D5DQH0-F1
#
_entry.id   AF-A0A3D5DQH0-F1
#
_cell.length_a   1.000
_cell.length_b   1.000
_cell.length_c   1.000
_cell.angle_alpha   90.00
_cell.angle_beta   90.00
_cell.angle_gamma   90.00
#
_symmetry.space_group_name_H-M   'P 1'
#
loop_
_entity.id
_entity.type
_entity.pdbx_description
1 polymer ?
#
loop_
_entity_poly.entity_id
_entity_poly.type
_entity_poly.pdbx_seq_one_letter_code
_entity_poly.pdbx_strand_id
1 'polypeptide(L)' 'MKLSGPVAGQPGLISTFFDLASVGYLAEEYIVGGEACSYEAAGPAGDDGCWQARESASAPFTTRLVVYR' A
#
# COMPACT_ATOMS: atom_id res chain seq x y z
N MET A 1 -3.15 -6.30 11.03
CA MET A 1 -3.57 -5.85 9.68
C MET A 1 -4.98 -6.35 9.40
N LYS A 2 -5.85 -5.53 8.81
CA LYS A 2 -7.24 -5.84 8.49
C LYS A 2 -7.55 -5.43 7.05
N LEU A 3 -8.21 -6.32 6.30
CA LEU A 3 -8.69 -6.08 4.95
C LEU A 3 -10.21 -5.91 4.97
N SER A 4 -10.73 -4.95 4.20
CA SER A 4 -12.17 -4.71 4.02
C SER A 4 -12.48 -4.55 2.53
N GLY A 5 -13.57 -5.16 2.06
CA GLY A 5 -14.01 -5.11 0.67
C GLY A 5 -14.46 -6.49 0.14
N PRO A 6 -14.72 -6.61 -1.17
CA PRO A 6 -14.53 -5.57 -2.18
C PRO A 6 -15.50 -4.39 -1.99
N VAL A 7 -15.06 -3.18 -2.34
CA VAL A 7 -15.92 -2.00 -2.46
C VAL A 7 -16.76 -2.14 -3.72
N ALA A 8 -18.07 -1.93 -3.60
CA ALA A 8 -18.98 -2.07 -4.74
C ALA A 8 -18.76 -0.96 -5.79
N GLY A 9 -18.82 -1.34 -7.06
CA GLY A 9 -18.68 -0.43 -8.20
C GLY A 9 -17.29 -0.45 -8.83
N GLN A 10 -17.10 0.44 -9.82
CA GLN A 10 -15.81 0.58 -10.51
C GLN A 10 -14.90 1.57 -9.76
N PRO A 11 -13.64 1.22 -9.49
CA PRO A 11 -12.70 2.13 -8.85
C PRO A 11 -12.44 3.36 -9.70
N GLY A 12 -12.57 4.57 -9.12
CA GLY A 12 -12.12 5.80 -9.77
C GLY A 12 -10.59 5.85 -9.81
N LEU A 13 -9.99 5.52 -10.95
CA LEU A 13 -8.53 5.52 -11.15
C LEU A 13 -8.23 5.73 -12.64
N ILE A 14 -7.36 6.68 -12.96
CA ILE A 14 -6.78 6.76 -14.31
C ILE A 14 -5.86 5.56 -14.46
N SER A 15 -6.17 4.68 -15.41
CA SER A 15 -5.49 3.40 -15.59
C SER A 15 -5.35 3.05 -17.07
N THR A 16 -5.65 1.81 -17.46
CA THR A 16 -5.61 1.33 -18.82
C THR A 16 -6.54 2.12 -19.73
N PHE A 17 -6.11 2.30 -20.98
CA PHE A 17 -6.93 2.90 -22.05
C PHE A 17 -7.71 1.83 -22.84
N PHE A 18 -7.90 0.65 -22.26
CA PHE A 18 -8.70 -0.45 -22.79
C PHE A 18 -9.50 -1.08 -21.65
N ASP A 19 -10.59 -1.77 -22.01
CA ASP A 19 -11.41 -2.51 -21.05
C ASP A 19 -10.65 -3.75 -20.55
N LEU A 20 -10.38 -3.82 -19.25
CA LEU A 20 -9.71 -4.96 -18.61
C LEU A 20 -10.44 -6.28 -18.86
N ALA A 21 -11.78 -6.26 -18.97
CA ALA A 21 -12.56 -7.46 -19.24
C ALA A 21 -12.23 -8.06 -20.62
N SER A 22 -11.79 -7.24 -21.58
CA SER A 22 -11.39 -7.71 -22.92
C SER A 22 -10.18 -8.64 -22.91
N VAL A 23 -9.37 -8.58 -21.85
CA VAL A 23 -8.20 -9.44 -21.62
C VAL A 23 -8.39 -10.38 -20.44
N GLY A 24 -9.62 -10.53 -19.96
CA GLY A 24 -9.99 -11.49 -18.90
C GLY A 24 -9.75 -11.00 -17.47
N TYR A 25 -9.46 -9.71 -17.27
CA TYR A 25 -9.24 -9.12 -15.95
C TYR A 25 -10.48 -8.40 -15.42
N LEU A 26 -10.63 -8.35 -14.10
CA LEU A 26 -11.56 -7.48 -13.40
C LEU A 26 -10.82 -6.52 -12.45
N ALA A 27 -11.45 -5.39 -12.14
CA ALA A 27 -10.95 -4.44 -11.16
C ALA A 27 -11.75 -4.51 -9.86
N GLU A 28 -11.06 -4.73 -8.74
CA GLU A 28 -11.66 -4.69 -7.40
C GLU A 28 -10.90 -3.70 -6.51
N GLU A 29 -11.64 -3.02 -5.64
CA GLU A 29 -11.08 -2.10 -4.66
C GLU A 29 -11.27 -2.63 -3.24
N TYR A 30 -10.24 -2.43 -2.42
CA TYR A 30 -10.21 -2.81 -1.02
C TYR A 30 -9.60 -1.69 -0.16
N ILE A 31 -9.93 -1.71 1.12
CA ILE A 31 -9.30 -0.87 2.13
C ILE A 31 -8.51 -1.76 3.09
N VAL A 32 -7.23 -1.45 3.26
CA VAL A 32 -6.33 -2.10 4.20
C VAL A 32 -6.05 -1.15 5.35
N GLY A 33 -6.25 -1.62 6.58
CA GLY A 33 -5.89 -0.90 7.80
C GLY A 33 -4.92 -1.69 8.67
N GLY A 34 -4.13 -1.00 9.47
CA GLY A 34 -3.23 -1.62 10.42
C GLY A 34 -2.44 -0.60 11.22
N GLU A 35 -1.45 -1.09 11.96
CA GLU A 35 -0.40 -0.30 12.61
C GLU A 35 0.89 -0.49 11.80
N ALA A 36 1.61 0.60 11.53
CA ALA A 36 2.91 0.59 10.87
C ALA A 36 3.97 1.13 11.83
N CYS A 37 5.17 0.54 11.79
CA CYS A 37 6.33 1.02 12.54
C CYS A 37 7.22 1.89 11.65
N SER A 38 7.62 3.04 12.14
CA SER A 38 8.72 3.81 11.56
C SER A 38 10.07 3.24 12.01
N TYR A 39 11.11 3.57 11.25
CA TYR A 39 12.48 3.18 11.56
C TYR A 39 13.35 4.43 11.63
N GLU A 40 14.30 4.42 12.55
CA GLU A 40 15.28 5.49 12.74
C GLU A 40 16.71 4.93 12.86
N ALA A 41 17.71 5.79 12.70
CA ALA A 41 19.10 5.36 12.79
C ALA A 41 19.46 4.92 14.22
N ALA A 42 20.01 3.72 14.32
CA ALA A 42 20.61 3.17 15.53
C ALA A 42 22.02 3.76 15.74
N GLY A 43 22.08 5.07 15.97
CA GLY A 43 23.31 5.86 16.07
C GLY A 43 23.48 6.86 14.92
N PRO A 44 24.69 7.45 14.77
CA PRO A 44 24.97 8.37 13.66
C PRO A 44 24.82 7.69 12.30
N ALA A 45 24.07 8.30 11.38
CA ALA A 45 24.04 7.89 9.98
C ALA A 45 25.25 8.50 9.26
N GLY A 46 26.07 7.66 8.61
CA GLY A 46 27.23 8.11 7.85
C GLY A 46 26.89 8.54 6.42
N ASP A 47 27.86 9.12 5.73
CA ASP A 47 27.69 9.70 4.38
C ASP A 47 27.79 8.65 3.25
N ASP A 48 28.01 7.38 3.58
CA ASP A 48 28.10 6.26 2.64
C ASP A 48 26.72 5.70 2.21
N GLY A 49 25.64 6.26 2.75
CA GLY A 49 24.26 5.84 2.48
C GLY A 49 23.86 4.57 3.22
N CYS A 50 24.71 4.01 4.09
CA CYS A 50 24.44 2.83 4.89
C CYS A 50 24.25 3.21 6.37
N TRP A 51 23.18 2.72 6.99
CA TRP A 51 22.94 2.94 8.41
C TRP A 51 22.19 1.76 9.02
N GLN A 52 22.45 1.48 10.30
CA GLN A 52 21.71 0.46 11.04
C GLN A 52 20.36 1.03 11.46
N ALA A 53 19.27 0.38 11.06
CA ALA A 53 17.93 0.80 11.44
C ALA A 53 17.46 0.13 12.73
N ARG A 54 16.75 0.87 13.57
CA ARG A 54 15.95 0.34 14.67
C ARG A 54 14.50 0.79 14.55
N GLU A 55 13.58 -0.02 15.06
CA GLU A 55 12.17 0.39 15.19
C GLU A 55 12.05 1.63 16.08
N SER A 56 11.12 2.51 15.73
CA SER A 56 10.81 3.73 16.45
C SER A 56 9.31 3.75 16.79
N ALA A 57 8.60 4.82 16.44
CA ALA A 57 7.19 4.96 16.70
C ALA A 57 6.32 4.02 15.85
N SER A 58 5.17 3.64 16.39
CA SER A 58 4.09 3.00 15.63
C SER A 58 2.91 3.97 15.46
N ALA A 59 2.23 3.87 14.32
CA ALA A 59 1.02 4.64 14.06
C ALA A 59 0.03 3.86 13.18
N PRO A 60 -1.28 4.11 13.33
CA PRO A 60 -2.29 3.52 12.48
C PRO A 60 -2.17 4.05 11.05
N PHE A 61 -2.40 3.18 10.08
CA PHE A 61 -2.50 3.55 8.67
C PHE A 61 -3.79 3.01 8.05
N THR A 62 -4.21 3.67 6.97
CA THR A 62 -5.28 3.19 6.09
C THR A 62 -4.85 3.42 4.65
N THR A 63 -4.90 2.37 3.85
CA THR A 63 -4.45 2.37 2.46
C THR A 63 -5.56 1.83 1.56
N ARG A 64 -5.79 2.53 0.45
CA ARG A 64 -6.66 2.08 -0.64
C ARG A 64 -5.85 1.18 -1.59
N LEU A 65 -6.42 0.04 -1.94
CA LEU A 65 -5.79 -0.97 -2.79
C LEU A 65 -6.74 -1.29 -3.96
N VAL A 66 -6.25 -1.13 -5.19
CA VAL A 66 -6.97 -1.54 -6.41
C VAL A 66 -6.22 -2.71 -7.02
N VAL A 67 -6.91 -3.82 -7.28
CA VAL A 67 -6.34 -5.06 -7.84
C VAL A 67 -6.94 -5.30 -9.21
N TYR A 68 -6.07 -5.58 -10.18
CA TYR A 68 -6.46 -6.20 -11.45
C TYR A 68 -6.11 -7.68 -11.37
N ARG A 69 -7.13 -8.55 -11.43
CA ARG A 69 -6.99 -10.00 -11.35
C ARG A 69 -7.83 -10.73 -12.39
#